data_AF-A0A6J3FSH7-F1
#
_entry.id   AF-A0A6J3FSH7-F1
#
_cell.length_a   1.000
_cell.length_b   1.000
_cell.length_c   1.000
_cell.angle_alpha   90.00
_cell.angle_beta   90.00
_cell.angle_gamma   90.00
#
_symmetry.space_group_name_H-M   'P 1'
#
loop_
_entity.id
_entity.type
_entity.pdbx_description
1 polymer ?
#
loop_
_entity_poly.entity_id
_entity_poly.type
_entity_poly.pdbx_seq_one_letter_code
_entity_poly.pdbx_strand_id
1 'polypeptide(L)'
;MRERRMRGSRGQPPGRGAVLPEPGMKTEAACGAAAGVYPVDVLDDDPDAHRKAALACYASLGEGAGASSEVFCLPTGEQVKLEASSVYFCTVHRDEPQHKILVLVNPQDTKTVVAVYIKESWWSTEDAIRTSDPAREGLMKVQSFGERIVLFILNVIIFGRLERNLDDDDMFFLPHSVKEQAKIMWRHGAAVGFYTTKMKGSLCGSGTGVCYLLPVFDTVFVRRKHRRQGLGTAMLRDFCETFPDDEALGVSYPMSPAMYQAHPGNSEEEDVSRHARTSWNDRPRQSAPGDSSKERTRGEELEHTKNDPDRGAEEEDMGLVGQPQGKLARPSP
;
A
#
# COMPACT_ATOMS: atom_id res chain seq x y z
N MET A 1 -43.95 -22.46 -84.54
CA MET A 1 -44.61 -21.34 -83.84
C MET A 1 -43.53 -20.57 -83.08
N ARG A 2 -43.33 -19.31 -83.51
CA ARG A 2 -42.64 -18.18 -82.84
C ARG A 2 -41.13 -18.18 -82.57
N GLU A 3 -40.50 -17.28 -83.33
CA GLU A 3 -39.21 -16.61 -83.12
C GLU A 3 -39.15 -15.76 -81.83
N ARG A 4 -37.90 -15.51 -81.36
CA ARG A 4 -37.26 -14.20 -81.05
C ARG A 4 -36.16 -14.42 -79.99
N ARG A 5 -35.12 -13.61 -79.79
CA ARG A 5 -34.26 -12.68 -80.56
C ARG A 5 -33.21 -12.18 -79.54
N MET A 6 -31.92 -12.30 -79.85
CA MET A 6 -30.77 -11.42 -79.52
C MET A 6 -30.62 -10.67 -78.17
N ARG A 7 -29.36 -10.75 -77.69
CA ARG A 7 -28.45 -9.72 -77.11
C ARG A 7 -28.60 -9.23 -75.66
N GLY A 8 -27.44 -9.19 -74.99
CA GLY A 8 -27.16 -8.29 -73.86
C GLY A 8 -25.81 -8.55 -73.19
N SER A 9 -24.71 -8.04 -73.74
CA SER A 9 -23.39 -7.94 -73.10
C SER A 9 -23.37 -6.82 -72.04
N ARG A 10 -22.70 -7.01 -70.90
CA ARG A 10 -22.00 -5.96 -70.10
C ARG A 10 -21.19 -6.61 -68.97
N GLY A 11 -19.98 -6.11 -68.74
CA GLY A 11 -18.98 -6.71 -67.86
C GLY A 11 -18.78 -6.04 -66.49
N GLN A 12 -17.75 -6.58 -65.80
CA GLN A 12 -17.04 -6.16 -64.58
C GLN A 12 -17.79 -6.23 -63.23
N PRO A 13 -17.08 -6.43 -62.08
CA PRO A 13 -15.64 -6.24 -61.82
C PRO A 13 -14.90 -7.46 -61.18
N PRO A 14 -13.57 -7.40 -60.98
CA PRO A 14 -12.82 -8.44 -60.27
C PRO A 14 -13.21 -8.51 -58.79
N GLY A 15 -13.32 -9.74 -58.29
CA GLY A 15 -13.52 -10.01 -56.87
C GLY A 15 -12.45 -9.33 -56.03
N ARG A 16 -12.91 -8.51 -55.07
CA ARG A 16 -12.09 -7.87 -54.05
C ARG A 16 -11.20 -8.90 -53.36
N GLY A 17 -9.94 -8.56 -53.20
CA GLY A 17 -8.96 -9.35 -52.46
C GLY A 17 -9.49 -9.73 -51.09
N ALA A 18 -9.15 -10.95 -50.68
CA ALA A 18 -9.31 -11.41 -49.32
C ALA A 18 -8.53 -10.47 -48.39
N VAL A 19 -9.25 -9.55 -47.74
CA VAL A 19 -8.75 -8.87 -46.55
C VAL A 19 -8.76 -9.93 -45.46
N LEU A 20 -7.58 -10.46 -45.18
CA LEU A 20 -7.32 -11.20 -43.95
C LEU A 20 -7.79 -10.33 -42.78
N PRO A 21 -8.54 -10.85 -41.81
CA PRO A 21 -8.83 -10.09 -40.61
C PRO A 21 -7.49 -9.90 -39.89
N GLU A 22 -7.04 -8.65 -39.82
CA GLU A 22 -6.04 -8.19 -38.87
C GLU A 22 -6.39 -8.79 -37.49
N PRO A 23 -5.43 -9.40 -36.77
CA PRO A 23 -5.69 -9.89 -35.44
C PRO A 23 -5.84 -8.67 -34.52
N GLY A 24 -7.07 -8.17 -34.39
CA GLY A 24 -7.43 -7.28 -33.31
C GLY A 24 -7.11 -8.01 -32.01
N MET A 25 -6.04 -7.58 -31.34
CA MET A 25 -5.81 -7.88 -29.93
C MET A 25 -7.08 -7.44 -29.20
N LYS A 26 -7.88 -8.44 -28.81
CA LYS A 26 -8.86 -8.25 -27.76
C LYS A 26 -8.04 -8.02 -26.49
N THR A 27 -7.77 -6.76 -26.19
CA THR A 27 -7.46 -6.35 -24.83
C THR A 27 -8.75 -6.48 -24.04
N GLU A 28 -9.01 -7.70 -23.61
CA GLU A 28 -9.96 -7.98 -22.54
C GLU A 28 -9.43 -7.20 -21.33
N ALA A 29 -10.16 -6.15 -20.93
CA ALA A 29 -9.85 -5.40 -19.72
C ALA A 29 -9.77 -6.41 -18.57
N ALA A 30 -8.55 -6.66 -18.09
CA ALA A 30 -8.24 -7.72 -17.14
C ALA A 30 -8.90 -7.42 -15.79
N CYS A 31 -10.17 -7.82 -15.65
CA CYS A 31 -10.78 -8.03 -14.37
C CYS A 31 -10.18 -9.32 -13.81
N GLY A 32 -9.11 -9.20 -13.00
CA GLY A 32 -8.39 -10.34 -12.41
C GLY A 32 -9.27 -11.31 -11.61
N ALA A 33 -10.50 -10.92 -11.26
CA ALA A 33 -11.47 -11.76 -10.56
C ALA A 33 -12.10 -12.89 -11.41
N ALA A 34 -11.85 -12.95 -12.72
CA ALA A 34 -12.55 -13.84 -13.66
C ALA A 34 -12.41 -15.36 -13.37
N ALA A 35 -11.52 -15.77 -12.47
CA ALA A 35 -11.32 -17.19 -12.13
C ALA A 35 -11.55 -17.54 -10.65
N GLY A 36 -12.05 -16.62 -9.81
CA GLY A 36 -12.13 -16.87 -8.37
C GLY A 36 -10.76 -17.09 -7.74
N VAL A 37 -9.75 -16.37 -8.24
CA VAL A 37 -8.36 -16.41 -7.79
C VAL A 37 -7.99 -14.98 -7.43
N TYR A 38 -7.49 -14.75 -6.23
CA TYR A 38 -7.14 -13.40 -5.75
C TYR A 38 -5.63 -13.23 -5.58
N PRO A 39 -5.12 -12.00 -5.52
CA PRO A 39 -3.68 -11.75 -5.51
C PRO A 39 -2.92 -12.52 -4.44
N VAL A 40 -3.45 -12.55 -3.22
CA VAL A 40 -2.82 -13.23 -2.07
C VAL A 40 -2.71 -14.76 -2.25
N ASP A 41 -3.52 -15.34 -3.13
CA ASP A 41 -3.57 -16.80 -3.36
C ASP A 41 -2.50 -17.25 -4.37
N VAL A 42 -1.99 -16.33 -5.19
CA VAL A 42 -1.12 -16.65 -6.33
C VAL A 42 0.17 -15.85 -6.39
N LEU A 43 0.35 -14.88 -5.50
CA LEU A 43 1.57 -14.11 -5.45
C LEU A 43 2.68 -14.98 -4.87
N ASP A 44 3.76 -15.14 -5.63
CA ASP A 44 4.97 -15.80 -5.15
C ASP A 44 5.66 -14.94 -4.09
N ASP A 45 6.43 -15.58 -3.20
CA ASP A 45 7.25 -14.92 -2.19
C ASP A 45 8.52 -14.29 -2.79
N ASP A 46 8.35 -13.47 -3.84
CA ASP A 46 9.41 -12.76 -4.57
C ASP A 46 9.09 -11.26 -4.72
N PRO A 47 9.49 -10.43 -3.72
CA PRO A 47 9.31 -8.98 -3.77
C PRO A 47 10.08 -8.31 -4.92
N ASP A 48 11.19 -8.89 -5.39
CA ASP A 48 12.04 -8.31 -6.42
C ASP A 48 11.44 -8.50 -7.81
N ALA A 49 10.89 -9.68 -8.10
CA ALA A 49 10.12 -9.92 -9.32
C ALA A 49 8.91 -8.97 -9.39
N HIS A 50 8.18 -8.82 -8.28
CA HIS A 50 7.06 -7.89 -8.19
C HIS A 50 7.51 -6.44 -8.47
N ARG A 51 8.60 -6.00 -7.85
CA ARG A 51 9.19 -4.67 -8.06
C ARG A 51 9.58 -4.44 -9.52
N LYS A 52 10.20 -5.44 -10.16
CA LYS A 52 10.58 -5.36 -11.58
C LYS A 52 9.36 -5.23 -12.49
N ALA A 53 8.30 -6.01 -12.24
CA ALA A 53 7.04 -5.91 -12.98
C ALA A 53 6.37 -4.54 -12.79
N ALA A 54 6.37 -4.01 -11.57
CA ALA A 54 5.84 -2.68 -11.27
C ALA A 54 6.63 -1.57 -12.00
N LEU A 55 7.96 -1.64 -12.02
CA LEU A 55 8.80 -0.69 -12.77
C LEU A 55 8.55 -0.75 -14.28
N ALA A 56 8.40 -1.96 -14.84
CA ALA A 56 8.09 -2.14 -16.26
C ALA A 56 6.71 -1.55 -16.62
N CYS A 57 5.70 -1.78 -15.78
CA CYS A 57 4.37 -1.16 -15.95
C CYS A 57 4.47 0.36 -15.91
N TYR A 58 5.16 0.93 -14.91
CA TYR A 58 5.32 2.39 -14.81
C TYR A 58 6.05 3.00 -16.01
N ALA A 59 7.12 2.37 -16.49
CA ALA A 59 7.86 2.82 -17.67
C ALA A 59 6.98 2.81 -18.93
N SER A 60 6.16 1.77 -19.10
CA SER A 60 5.24 1.67 -20.24
C SER A 60 4.19 2.80 -20.28
N LEU A 61 3.81 3.35 -19.12
CA LEU A 61 2.90 4.50 -19.03
C LEU A 61 3.58 5.82 -19.44
N GLY A 62 4.90 5.93 -19.28
CA GLY A 62 5.67 7.13 -19.63
C GLY A 62 6.13 7.20 -21.09
N GLU A 63 6.38 6.04 -21.71
CA GLU A 63 6.79 5.93 -23.12
C GLU A 63 5.60 6.11 -24.11
N GLY A 64 4.37 6.11 -23.58
CA GLY A 64 3.11 6.18 -24.30
C GLY A 64 2.58 7.59 -24.64
N ALA A 65 3.41 8.47 -25.22
CA ALA A 65 2.91 9.66 -25.92
C ALA A 65 2.09 9.32 -27.21
N GLY A 66 1.72 8.04 -27.40
CA GLY A 66 0.85 7.55 -28.46
C GLY A 66 -0.07 6.43 -27.97
N ALA A 67 -1.31 6.80 -27.62
CA ALA A 67 -2.53 6.00 -27.76
C ALA A 67 -2.65 4.60 -27.10
N SER A 68 -2.06 4.34 -25.92
CA SER A 68 -2.63 3.29 -25.05
C SER A 68 -3.77 3.92 -24.22
N SER A 69 -5.01 3.52 -24.53
CA SER A 69 -6.22 3.96 -23.81
C SER A 69 -6.60 2.93 -22.74
N GLU A 70 -5.61 2.42 -22.00
CA GLU A 70 -5.91 1.48 -20.94
C GLU A 70 -6.67 2.20 -19.82
N VAL A 71 -7.78 1.58 -19.43
CA VAL A 71 -8.71 2.12 -18.46
C VAL A 71 -8.97 1.07 -17.39
N PHE A 72 -8.97 1.51 -16.15
CA PHE A 72 -9.42 0.72 -15.02
C PHE A 72 -10.90 1.02 -14.77
N CYS A 73 -11.73 -0.02 -14.77
CA CYS A 73 -13.16 0.12 -14.49
C CYS A 73 -13.41 -0.05 -13.00
N LEU A 74 -13.95 0.99 -12.36
CA LEU A 74 -14.41 0.93 -10.99
C LEU A 74 -15.68 0.06 -10.87
N PRO A 75 -15.98 -0.50 -9.70
CA PRO A 75 -17.24 -1.19 -9.45
C PRO A 75 -18.49 -0.34 -9.71
N THR A 76 -18.36 0.98 -9.69
CA THR A 76 -19.42 1.95 -10.01
C THR A 76 -19.69 2.07 -11.52
N GLY A 77 -18.85 1.49 -12.36
CA GLY A 77 -18.86 1.64 -13.82
C GLY A 77 -18.07 2.85 -14.34
N GLU A 78 -17.57 3.70 -13.44
CA GLU A 78 -16.66 4.80 -13.79
C GLU A 78 -15.32 4.25 -14.29
N GLN A 79 -14.72 4.92 -15.28
CA GLN A 79 -13.45 4.51 -15.87
C GLN A 79 -12.35 5.51 -15.50
N VAL A 80 -11.26 4.99 -14.95
CA VAL A 80 -10.06 5.74 -14.61
C VAL A 80 -9.00 5.43 -15.64
N LYS A 81 -8.44 6.45 -16.30
CA LYS A 81 -7.35 6.26 -17.26
C LYS A 81 -6.08 5.86 -16.52
N LEU A 82 -5.36 4.89 -17.07
CA LEU A 82 -4.04 4.52 -16.62
C LEU A 82 -3.02 5.45 -17.27
N GLU A 83 -2.62 6.47 -16.52
CA GLU A 83 -1.67 7.50 -16.98
C GLU A 83 -0.64 7.78 -15.88
N ALA A 84 0.55 8.24 -16.27
CA ALA A 84 1.65 8.49 -15.34
C ALA A 84 1.29 9.51 -14.23
N SER A 85 0.39 10.46 -14.52
CA SER A 85 -0.11 11.45 -13.54
C SER A 85 -1.03 10.86 -12.48
N SER A 86 -1.63 9.70 -12.72
CA SER A 86 -2.59 9.05 -11.81
C SER A 86 -2.00 7.82 -11.11
N VAL A 87 -0.73 7.49 -11.39
CA VAL A 87 -0.07 6.28 -10.89
C VAL A 87 1.14 6.65 -10.04
N TYR A 88 1.22 6.11 -8.83
CA TYR A 88 2.26 6.45 -7.85
C TYR A 88 2.86 5.21 -7.22
N PHE A 89 4.15 5.26 -6.88
CA PHE A 89 4.76 4.24 -6.03
C PHE A 89 4.50 4.54 -4.56
N CYS A 90 4.05 3.52 -3.82
CA CYS A 90 3.93 3.55 -2.36
C CYS A 90 4.88 2.53 -1.74
N THR A 91 5.60 2.94 -0.69
CA THR A 91 6.49 2.07 0.07
C THR A 91 5.70 1.11 0.95
N VAL A 92 5.95 -0.19 0.82
CA VAL A 92 5.25 -1.25 1.57
C VAL A 92 5.80 -1.41 2.99
N HIS A 93 7.10 -1.18 3.17
CA HIS A 93 7.78 -1.31 4.47
C HIS A 93 8.58 -0.06 4.81
N ARG A 94 8.44 0.45 6.04
CA ARG A 94 9.15 1.67 6.46
C ARG A 94 10.68 1.52 6.44
N ASP A 95 11.19 0.32 6.65
CA ASP A 95 12.62 0.01 6.75
C ASP A 95 13.24 -0.52 5.46
N GLU A 96 12.43 -0.82 4.44
CA GLU A 96 12.88 -1.34 3.14
C GLU A 96 12.28 -0.51 2.00
N PRO A 97 12.80 0.71 1.74
CA PRO A 97 12.21 1.66 0.80
C PRO A 97 12.22 1.18 -0.67
N GLN A 98 13.02 0.15 -0.98
CA GLN A 98 13.01 -0.51 -2.29
C GLN A 98 11.74 -1.35 -2.51
N HIS A 99 11.08 -1.82 -1.46
CA HIS A 99 9.83 -2.57 -1.57
C HIS A 99 8.66 -1.60 -1.76
N LYS A 100 8.31 -1.39 -3.04
CA LYS A 100 7.24 -0.48 -3.45
C LYS A 100 6.18 -1.21 -4.25
N ILE A 101 4.96 -0.69 -4.18
CA ILE A 101 3.81 -1.12 -4.98
C ILE A 101 3.26 0.07 -5.76
N LEU A 102 2.76 -0.16 -6.97
CA LEU A 102 2.05 0.87 -7.72
C LEU A 102 0.60 0.98 -7.26
N VAL A 103 0.16 2.20 -7.05
CA VAL A 103 -1.21 2.56 -6.74
C VAL A 103 -1.77 3.47 -7.82
N LEU A 104 -3.03 3.27 -8.17
CA LEU A 104 -3.81 4.14 -9.04
C LEU A 104 -4.71 5.01 -8.16
N VAL A 105 -4.66 6.32 -8.36
CA VAL A 105 -5.52 7.27 -7.65
C VAL A 105 -6.64 7.78 -8.55
N ASN A 106 -7.70 8.31 -7.93
CA ASN A 106 -8.75 9.00 -8.67
C ASN A 106 -8.18 10.33 -9.23
N PRO A 107 -8.29 10.62 -10.54
CA PRO A 107 -7.81 11.88 -11.11
C PRO A 107 -8.52 13.13 -10.55
N GLN A 108 -9.78 12.97 -10.09
CA GLN A 108 -10.56 14.05 -9.47
C GLN A 108 -10.23 14.23 -7.98
N ASP A 109 -9.71 13.19 -7.34
CA ASP A 109 -9.27 13.20 -5.94
C ASP A 109 -8.04 12.32 -5.77
N THR A 110 -6.87 12.95 -5.87
CA THR A 110 -5.57 12.26 -5.80
C THR A 110 -5.28 11.64 -4.43
N LYS A 111 -6.12 11.90 -3.41
CA LYS A 111 -6.02 11.24 -2.11
C LYS A 111 -6.68 9.86 -2.10
N THR A 112 -7.64 9.62 -2.99
CA THR A 112 -8.38 8.37 -3.08
C THR A 112 -7.65 7.38 -3.97
N VAL A 113 -7.15 6.30 -3.37
CA VAL A 113 -6.58 5.16 -4.08
C VAL A 113 -7.71 4.23 -4.52
N VAL A 114 -7.77 3.94 -5.81
CA VAL A 114 -8.84 3.12 -6.42
C VAL A 114 -8.38 1.71 -6.80
N ALA A 115 -7.09 1.54 -7.11
CA ALA A 115 -6.55 0.25 -7.47
C ALA A 115 -5.07 0.11 -7.09
N VAL A 116 -4.60 -1.13 -7.03
CA VAL A 116 -3.20 -1.50 -6.78
C VAL A 116 -2.74 -2.47 -7.86
N TYR A 117 -1.49 -2.34 -8.30
CA TYR A 117 -0.92 -3.24 -9.29
C TYR A 117 -0.27 -4.45 -8.59
N ILE A 118 -0.81 -5.64 -8.85
CA ILE A 118 -0.30 -6.90 -8.27
C ILE A 118 -0.31 -7.99 -9.33
N LYS A 119 0.81 -8.71 -9.43
CA LYS A 119 1.01 -9.83 -10.37
C LYS A 119 0.57 -9.46 -11.80
N GLU A 120 1.18 -8.41 -12.34
CA GLU A 120 0.97 -7.95 -13.72
C GLU A 120 -0.48 -7.53 -14.03
N SER A 121 -1.26 -7.15 -13.02
CA SER A 121 -2.67 -6.77 -13.19
C SER A 121 -3.08 -5.69 -12.19
N TRP A 122 -4.06 -4.87 -12.57
CA TRP A 122 -4.68 -3.88 -11.69
C TRP A 122 -5.84 -4.51 -10.92
N TRP A 123 -5.84 -4.33 -9.60
CA TRP A 123 -6.85 -4.86 -8.71
C TRP A 123 -7.54 -3.74 -7.94
N SER A 124 -8.87 -3.82 -7.83
CA SER A 124 -9.60 -2.93 -6.93
C SER A 124 -9.09 -3.11 -5.50
N THR A 125 -9.15 -2.06 -4.68
CA THR A 125 -8.73 -2.15 -3.27
C THR A 125 -9.52 -3.19 -2.49
N GLU A 126 -10.78 -3.45 -2.86
CA GLU A 126 -11.60 -4.50 -2.25
C GLU A 126 -11.21 -5.90 -2.72
N ASP A 127 -10.93 -6.14 -4.00
CA ASP A 127 -10.56 -7.47 -4.49
C ASP A 127 -9.12 -7.84 -4.12
N ALA A 128 -8.24 -6.87 -3.99
CA ALA A 128 -6.85 -7.09 -3.61
C ALA A 128 -6.67 -7.67 -2.19
N ILE A 129 -7.70 -7.55 -1.33
CA ILE A 129 -7.72 -8.09 0.03
C ILE A 129 -8.62 -9.33 0.18
N ARG A 130 -9.09 -9.89 -0.94
CA ARG A 130 -9.90 -11.11 -0.95
C ARG A 130 -9.03 -12.35 -1.14
N THR A 131 -9.64 -13.49 -0.85
CA THR A 131 -9.05 -14.81 -1.03
C THR A 131 -10.14 -15.80 -1.42
N SER A 132 -9.72 -16.81 -2.17
CA SER A 132 -10.50 -17.97 -2.57
C SER A 132 -10.22 -19.19 -1.71
N ASP A 133 -9.17 -19.14 -0.89
CA ASP A 133 -8.76 -20.22 0.00
C ASP A 133 -9.70 -20.30 1.21
N PRO A 134 -10.52 -21.34 1.34
CA PRO A 134 -11.43 -21.50 2.47
C PRO A 134 -10.69 -21.75 3.80
N ALA A 135 -9.40 -22.10 3.77
CA ALA A 135 -8.59 -22.23 4.98
C ALA A 135 -8.22 -20.87 5.60
N ARG A 136 -8.33 -19.77 4.83
CA ARG A 136 -8.13 -18.41 5.32
C ARG A 136 -9.38 -17.87 5.99
N GLU A 137 -9.60 -18.30 7.23
CA GLU A 137 -10.70 -17.84 8.09
C GLU A 137 -10.19 -17.62 9.52
N GLY A 138 -10.62 -16.54 10.17
CA GLY A 138 -10.16 -16.15 11.50
C GLY A 138 -8.81 -15.42 11.51
N LEU A 139 -8.13 -15.42 12.66
CA LEU A 139 -6.83 -14.74 12.84
C LEU A 139 -5.69 -15.62 12.32
N MET A 140 -4.93 -15.08 11.38
CA MET A 140 -3.79 -15.78 10.79
C MET A 140 -2.54 -14.92 10.83
N LYS A 141 -1.41 -15.53 11.18
CA LYS A 141 -0.10 -14.88 11.13
C LYS A 141 0.29 -14.55 9.70
N VAL A 142 0.78 -13.33 9.49
CA VAL A 142 1.35 -12.90 8.21
C VAL A 142 2.69 -13.60 8.00
N GLN A 143 2.80 -14.41 6.95
CA GLN A 143 3.97 -15.23 6.64
C GLN A 143 4.47 -15.04 5.21
N SER A 144 3.58 -14.69 4.28
CA SER A 144 3.89 -14.50 2.86
C SER A 144 4.02 -13.03 2.47
N PHE A 145 4.67 -12.77 1.35
CA PHE A 145 4.73 -11.48 0.69
C PHE A 145 3.33 -10.99 0.28
N GLY A 146 2.47 -11.89 -0.22
CA GLY A 146 1.07 -11.57 -0.52
C GLY A 146 0.32 -11.04 0.70
N GLU A 147 0.48 -11.67 1.86
CA GLU A 147 -0.14 -11.20 3.10
C GLU A 147 0.46 -9.88 3.60
N ARG A 148 1.75 -9.63 3.36
CA ARG A 148 2.36 -8.32 3.61
C ARG A 148 1.74 -7.22 2.75
N ILE A 149 1.44 -7.50 1.48
CA ILE A 149 0.70 -6.57 0.63
C ILE A 149 -0.72 -6.35 1.17
N VAL A 150 -1.45 -7.42 1.56
CA VAL A 150 -2.79 -7.28 2.15
C VAL A 150 -2.77 -6.44 3.43
N LEU A 151 -1.78 -6.66 4.30
CA LEU A 151 -1.57 -5.85 5.50
C LEU A 151 -1.32 -4.38 5.15
N PHE A 152 -0.47 -4.11 4.16
CA PHE A 152 -0.22 -2.75 3.66
C PHE A 152 -1.49 -2.10 3.13
N ILE A 153 -2.29 -2.80 2.33
CA ILE A 153 -3.56 -2.28 1.79
C ILE A 153 -4.53 -1.96 2.92
N LEU A 154 -4.69 -2.85 3.91
CA LEU A 154 -5.55 -2.59 5.06
C LEU A 154 -5.09 -1.36 5.85
N ASN A 155 -3.78 -1.23 6.08
CA ASN A 155 -3.19 -0.20 6.92
C ASN A 155 -3.14 1.18 6.23
N VAL A 156 -2.47 1.25 5.09
CA VAL A 156 -2.11 2.53 4.45
C VAL A 156 -3.24 3.01 3.54
N ILE A 157 -3.89 2.10 2.82
CA ILE A 157 -4.91 2.46 1.83
C ILE A 157 -6.30 2.50 2.50
N ILE A 158 -6.79 1.37 2.99
CA ILE A 158 -8.16 1.27 3.51
C ILE A 158 -8.30 2.09 4.79
N PHE A 159 -7.47 1.85 5.81
CA PHE A 159 -7.50 2.70 7.00
C PHE A 159 -7.04 4.12 6.65
N GLY A 160 -5.81 4.30 6.18
CA GLY A 160 -5.20 5.62 6.03
C GLY A 160 -5.89 6.59 5.06
N ARG A 161 -6.52 6.09 3.99
CA ARG A 161 -7.14 6.93 2.93
C ARG A 161 -8.66 6.82 2.83
N LEU A 162 -9.25 5.64 3.07
CA LEU A 162 -10.67 5.40 2.78
C LEU A 162 -11.58 5.41 4.03
N GLU A 163 -11.10 4.88 5.15
CA GLU A 163 -11.91 4.64 6.35
C GLU A 163 -11.50 5.49 7.56
N ARG A 164 -10.39 6.23 7.50
CA ARG A 164 -10.01 7.22 8.52
C ARG A 164 -10.86 8.48 8.38
N ASN A 165 -11.15 9.13 9.51
CA ASN A 165 -11.73 10.47 9.48
C ASN A 165 -10.61 11.47 9.16
N LEU A 166 -10.73 12.22 8.05
CA LEU A 166 -9.69 13.13 7.60
C LEU A 166 -9.51 14.34 8.54
N ASP A 167 -10.52 14.65 9.36
CA ASP A 167 -10.47 15.72 10.36
C ASP A 167 -9.70 15.33 11.64
N ASP A 168 -9.30 14.05 11.76
CA ASP A 168 -8.58 13.50 12.90
C ASP A 168 -7.08 13.43 12.56
N ASP A 169 -6.45 14.61 12.43
CA ASP A 169 -5.09 14.83 11.92
C ASP A 169 -3.98 14.07 12.67
N ASP A 170 -4.27 13.52 13.86
CA ASP A 170 -3.27 12.97 14.78
C ASP A 170 -3.09 11.43 14.69
N MET A 171 -3.82 10.71 13.85
CA MET A 171 -3.76 9.23 13.83
C MET A 171 -3.59 8.62 12.43
N PHE A 172 -2.37 8.62 11.89
CA PHE A 172 -2.01 7.76 10.76
C PHE A 172 -1.04 6.66 11.19
N PHE A 173 -1.22 5.48 10.62
CA PHE A 173 -0.27 4.39 10.77
C PHE A 173 0.73 4.44 9.62
N LEU A 174 2.01 4.47 9.96
CA LEU A 174 3.07 4.27 8.99
C LEU A 174 3.07 2.83 8.46
N PRO A 175 3.65 2.57 7.28
CA PRO A 175 3.95 1.22 6.85
C PRO A 175 4.72 0.44 7.94
N HIS A 176 4.34 -0.82 8.16
CA HIS A 176 4.99 -1.64 9.18
C HIS A 176 6.38 -2.07 8.74
N SER A 177 7.27 -2.32 9.70
CA SER A 177 8.58 -2.88 9.39
C SER A 177 8.43 -4.31 8.84
N VAL A 178 9.35 -4.72 7.97
CA VAL A 178 9.40 -6.12 7.49
C VAL A 178 9.55 -7.13 8.63
N LYS A 179 10.20 -6.72 9.74
CA LYS A 179 10.45 -7.55 10.94
C LYS A 179 9.28 -7.55 11.92
N GLU A 180 8.32 -6.66 11.73
CA GLU A 180 7.18 -6.51 12.63
C GLU A 180 6.20 -7.67 12.44
N GLN A 181 5.82 -8.33 13.53
CA GLN A 181 4.85 -9.42 13.47
C GLN A 181 3.45 -8.86 13.35
N ALA A 182 2.61 -9.54 12.57
CA ALA A 182 1.24 -9.15 12.34
C ALA A 182 0.34 -10.39 12.21
N LYS A 183 -0.93 -10.22 12.55
CA LYS A 183 -1.98 -11.16 12.17
C LYS A 183 -3.09 -10.43 11.42
N ILE A 184 -3.63 -11.07 10.40
CA ILE A 184 -4.79 -10.60 9.62
C ILE A 184 -6.01 -11.39 10.07
N MET A 185 -7.12 -10.69 10.30
CA MET A 185 -8.43 -11.31 10.51
C MET A 185 -9.10 -11.51 9.16
N TRP A 186 -9.31 -12.77 8.78
CA TRP A 186 -10.04 -13.18 7.59
C TRP A 186 -11.47 -13.56 7.94
N ARG A 187 -12.42 -13.16 7.09
CA ARG A 187 -13.82 -13.53 7.27
C ARG A 187 -14.55 -13.59 5.93
N HIS A 188 -15.14 -14.74 5.63
CA HIS A 188 -15.91 -14.97 4.39
C HIS A 188 -15.12 -14.61 3.12
N GLY A 189 -13.84 -15.03 3.04
CA GLY A 189 -12.99 -14.81 1.86
C GLY A 189 -12.47 -13.38 1.70
N ALA A 190 -12.44 -12.58 2.77
CA ALA A 190 -11.85 -11.24 2.75
C ALA A 190 -11.10 -10.93 4.04
N ALA A 191 -10.03 -10.14 3.93
CA ALA A 191 -9.35 -9.57 5.08
C ALA A 191 -10.16 -8.39 5.64
N VAL A 192 -10.54 -8.47 6.92
CA VAL A 192 -11.47 -7.52 7.55
C VAL A 192 -10.84 -6.70 8.68
N GLY A 193 -9.58 -6.97 8.99
CA GLY A 193 -8.81 -6.24 9.99
C GLY A 193 -7.46 -6.88 10.22
N PHE A 194 -6.66 -6.25 11.07
CA PHE A 194 -5.35 -6.76 11.47
C PHE A 194 -4.96 -6.24 12.84
N TYR A 195 -3.94 -6.86 13.43
CA TYR A 195 -3.15 -6.23 14.47
C TYR A 195 -1.66 -6.53 14.29
N THR A 196 -0.80 -5.68 14.84
CA THR A 196 0.66 -5.86 14.86
C THR A 196 1.21 -5.95 16.28
N THR A 197 2.39 -6.56 16.39
CA THR A 197 3.09 -6.76 17.65
C THR A 197 4.51 -6.26 17.56
N LYS A 198 4.90 -5.43 18.53
CA LYS A 198 6.31 -5.14 18.81
C LYS A 198 6.81 -6.13 19.86
N MET A 199 7.85 -6.87 19.52
CA MET A 199 8.39 -7.91 20.39
C MET A 199 9.21 -7.31 21.53
N LYS A 200 9.16 -7.96 22.69
CA LYS A 200 10.08 -7.69 23.80
C LYS A 200 11.53 -7.79 23.31
N GLY A 201 12.35 -6.81 23.65
CA GLY A 201 13.74 -6.68 23.20
C GLY A 201 13.94 -6.08 21.81
N SER A 202 12.88 -5.87 21.02
CA SER A 202 13.00 -5.16 19.74
C SER A 202 13.22 -3.66 19.93
N LEU A 203 13.90 -3.01 18.99
CA LEU A 203 14.23 -1.57 19.08
C LEU A 203 12.99 -0.68 18.95
N CYS A 204 12.89 0.30 19.83
CA CYS A 204 11.90 1.37 19.81
C CYS A 204 12.26 2.40 18.73
N GLY A 205 11.94 2.11 17.48
CA GLY A 205 12.28 2.98 16.35
C GLY A 205 13.77 2.97 16.00
N SER A 206 14.12 3.60 14.88
CA SER A 206 15.52 3.70 14.44
C SER A 206 16.25 4.76 15.26
N GLY A 207 17.38 4.39 15.86
CA GLY A 207 18.34 5.36 16.43
C GLY A 207 18.11 5.78 17.88
N THR A 208 17.09 5.27 18.57
CA THR A 208 16.88 5.58 20.00
C THR A 208 17.82 4.80 20.92
N GLY A 209 18.31 3.64 20.48
CA GLY A 209 19.07 2.71 21.33
C GLY A 209 18.25 2.07 22.46
N VAL A 210 16.93 2.27 22.47
CA VAL A 210 16.01 1.75 23.48
C VAL A 210 15.26 0.55 22.91
N CYS A 211 14.95 -0.44 23.76
CA CYS A 211 14.15 -1.61 23.38
C CYS A 211 12.83 -1.68 24.13
N TYR A 212 11.82 -2.31 23.53
CA TYR A 212 10.56 -2.63 24.18
C TYR A 212 10.80 -3.61 25.34
N LEU A 213 10.36 -3.24 26.55
CA LEU A 213 10.51 -4.07 27.74
C LEU A 213 9.44 -5.16 27.87
N LEU A 214 8.33 -5.00 27.13
CA LEU A 214 7.18 -5.91 27.11
C LEU A 214 6.82 -6.21 25.64
N PRO A 215 6.15 -7.33 25.34
CA PRO A 215 5.40 -7.47 24.10
C PRO A 215 4.32 -6.37 24.04
N VAL A 216 4.18 -5.70 22.90
CA VAL A 216 3.23 -4.59 22.73
C VAL A 216 2.23 -4.88 21.63
N PHE A 217 0.94 -4.74 21.95
CA PHE A 217 -0.15 -4.65 20.98
C PHE A 217 -0.11 -3.27 20.32
N ASP A 218 0.44 -3.19 19.11
CA ASP A 218 0.94 -1.93 18.57
C ASP A 218 -0.07 -1.22 17.69
N THR A 219 -0.36 -1.76 16.52
CA THR A 219 -1.43 -1.21 15.66
C THR A 219 -2.57 -2.21 15.56
N VAL A 220 -3.80 -1.72 15.56
CA VAL A 220 -5.00 -2.54 15.42
C VAL A 220 -6.01 -1.81 14.57
N PHE A 221 -6.64 -2.54 13.66
CA PHE A 221 -7.67 -2.00 12.79
C PHE A 221 -8.72 -3.07 12.49
N VAL A 222 -9.98 -2.65 12.58
CA VAL A 222 -11.12 -3.41 12.08
C VAL A 222 -11.88 -2.53 11.11
N ARG A 223 -12.13 -3.06 9.91
CA ARG A 223 -12.89 -2.37 8.86
C ARG A 223 -14.26 -1.95 9.38
N ARG A 224 -14.71 -0.75 9.02
CA ARG A 224 -15.93 -0.08 9.52
C ARG A 224 -17.15 -0.98 9.41
N LYS A 225 -17.32 -1.66 8.27
CA LYS A 225 -18.43 -2.60 8.00
C LYS A 225 -18.40 -3.88 8.86
N HIS A 226 -17.30 -4.16 9.56
CA HIS A 226 -17.09 -5.32 10.43
C HIS A 226 -16.92 -4.95 11.92
N ARG A 227 -17.01 -3.66 12.28
CA ARG A 227 -16.93 -3.21 13.68
C ARG A 227 -18.14 -3.66 14.49
N ARG A 228 -18.00 -3.66 15.82
CA ARG A 228 -19.05 -4.05 16.80
C ARG A 228 -19.51 -5.50 16.69
N GLN A 229 -18.69 -6.37 16.11
CA GLN A 229 -18.95 -7.81 15.97
C GLN A 229 -17.98 -8.66 16.81
N GLY A 230 -17.34 -8.07 17.84
CA GLY A 230 -16.39 -8.76 18.72
C GLY A 230 -14.97 -8.97 18.15
N LEU A 231 -14.70 -8.59 16.89
CA LEU A 231 -13.41 -8.86 16.23
C LEU A 231 -12.21 -8.19 16.92
N GLY A 232 -12.35 -6.94 17.36
CA GLY A 232 -11.26 -6.25 18.09
C GLY A 232 -10.95 -6.89 19.43
N THR A 233 -11.98 -7.32 20.17
CA THR A 233 -11.83 -8.09 21.42
C THR A 233 -11.20 -9.46 21.17
N ALA A 234 -11.54 -10.12 20.06
CA ALA A 234 -10.91 -11.38 19.67
C ALA A 234 -9.41 -11.20 19.37
N MET A 235 -9.03 -10.12 18.67
CA MET A 235 -7.61 -9.77 18.43
C MET A 235 -6.86 -9.50 19.73
N LEU A 236 -7.45 -8.75 20.66
CA LEU A 236 -6.83 -8.47 21.96
C LEU A 236 -6.65 -9.75 22.78
N ARG A 237 -7.66 -10.62 22.82
CA ARG A 237 -7.60 -11.91 23.49
C ARG A 237 -6.48 -12.80 22.91
N ASP A 238 -6.46 -12.95 21.58
CA ASP A 238 -5.45 -13.74 20.88
C ASP A 238 -4.02 -13.18 21.11
N PHE A 239 -3.86 -11.87 21.22
CA PHE A 239 -2.59 -11.27 21.64
C PHE A 239 -2.21 -11.66 23.08
N CYS A 240 -3.12 -11.55 24.05
CA CYS A 240 -2.85 -11.98 25.43
C CYS A 240 -2.50 -13.47 25.52
N GLU A 241 -3.22 -14.33 24.80
CA GLU A 241 -2.97 -15.77 24.74
C GLU A 241 -1.64 -16.12 24.05
N THR A 242 -1.10 -15.22 23.21
CA THR A 242 0.21 -15.42 22.55
C THR A 242 1.38 -15.28 23.53
N PHE A 243 1.19 -14.56 24.65
CA PHE A 243 2.25 -14.27 25.64
C PHE A 243 1.83 -14.69 27.06
N PRO A 244 1.57 -15.99 27.31
CA PRO A 244 1.05 -16.45 28.60
C PRO A 244 2.06 -16.33 29.74
N ASP A 245 3.35 -16.27 29.43
CA ASP A 245 4.46 -16.24 30.40
C ASP A 245 4.90 -14.82 30.78
N ASP A 246 4.42 -13.77 30.09
CA ASP A 246 4.77 -12.38 30.41
C ASP A 246 3.83 -11.82 31.49
N GLU A 247 4.40 -11.36 32.61
CA GLU A 247 3.65 -10.79 33.75
C GLU A 247 2.82 -9.54 33.38
N ALA A 248 3.25 -8.81 32.34
CA ALA A 248 2.59 -7.62 31.85
C ALA A 248 2.73 -7.53 30.32
N LEU A 249 1.73 -6.90 29.68
CA LEU A 249 1.70 -6.64 28.26
C LEU A 249 1.51 -5.14 28.00
N GLY A 250 2.12 -4.65 26.94
CA GLY A 250 2.00 -3.26 26.51
C GLY A 250 0.90 -3.07 25.47
N VAL A 251 0.38 -1.83 25.40
CA VAL A 251 -0.44 -1.34 24.29
C VAL A 251 0.15 -0.02 23.83
N SER A 252 0.26 0.19 22.52
CA SER A 252 0.79 1.44 21.97
C SER A 252 -0.20 2.60 22.11
N TYR A 253 0.35 3.81 22.21
CA TYR A 253 -0.39 5.08 22.27
C TYR A 253 -0.15 5.87 20.97
N PRO A 254 -1.14 6.61 20.43
CA PRO A 254 -2.49 6.85 20.97
C PRO A 254 -3.47 5.69 20.80
N MET A 255 -4.39 5.54 21.75
CA MET A 255 -5.49 4.57 21.69
C MET A 255 -6.80 5.26 21.32
N SER A 256 -7.55 4.69 20.38
CA SER A 256 -8.87 5.19 20.02
C SER A 256 -9.88 5.00 21.18
N PRO A 257 -10.91 5.86 21.30
CA PRO A 257 -11.97 5.71 22.30
C PRO A 257 -12.63 4.32 22.30
N ALA A 258 -12.75 3.68 21.12
CA ALA A 258 -13.32 2.36 20.98
C ALA A 258 -12.47 1.26 21.64
N MET A 259 -11.15 1.42 21.68
CA MET A 259 -10.25 0.48 22.36
C MET A 259 -10.39 0.54 23.88
N TYR A 260 -10.62 1.73 24.46
CA TYR A 260 -10.89 1.86 25.90
C TYR A 260 -12.20 1.18 26.33
N GLN A 261 -13.20 1.17 25.44
CA GLN A 261 -14.51 0.55 25.70
C GLN A 261 -14.51 -0.98 25.53
N ALA A 262 -13.41 -1.60 25.09
CA ALA A 262 -13.31 -3.05 24.92
C ALA A 262 -13.19 -3.78 26.27
N HIS A 263 -14.15 -3.57 27.17
CA HIS A 263 -14.28 -4.30 28.43
C HIS A 263 -15.08 -5.59 28.22
N PRO A 264 -14.53 -6.77 28.56
CA PRO A 264 -15.30 -8.00 28.55
C PRO A 264 -16.11 -8.12 29.85
N GLY A 265 -17.37 -7.70 29.84
CA GLY A 265 -18.36 -8.16 30.83
C GLY A 265 -19.28 -7.09 31.43
N ASN A 266 -20.57 -7.43 31.47
CA ASN A 266 -21.59 -6.77 32.27
C ASN A 266 -21.11 -6.56 33.70
N SER A 267 -20.89 -5.31 34.07
CA SER A 267 -20.87 -4.86 35.46
C SER A 267 -21.67 -3.57 35.45
N GLU A 268 -22.60 -3.43 36.41
CA GLU A 268 -23.43 -2.26 36.60
C GLU A 268 -22.58 -0.98 36.55
N GLU A 269 -23.15 0.10 36.02
CA GLU A 269 -22.50 1.39 35.82
C GLU A 269 -21.82 1.88 37.12
N GLU A 270 -20.53 1.61 37.30
CA GLU A 270 -19.69 2.41 38.17
C GLU A 270 -19.01 3.50 37.33
N ASP A 271 -19.34 4.73 37.70
CA ASP A 271 -18.80 5.98 37.18
C ASP A 271 -17.24 5.98 37.20
N VAL A 272 -16.65 5.57 36.08
CA VAL A 272 -15.18 5.53 35.86
C VAL A 272 -14.57 6.94 35.74
N SER A 273 -15.35 8.02 35.94
CA SER A 273 -14.85 9.40 35.90
C SER A 273 -13.82 9.73 37.01
N ARG A 274 -13.68 8.88 38.04
CA ARG A 274 -12.82 9.18 39.21
C ARG A 274 -11.43 8.55 39.20
N HIS A 275 -11.16 7.56 38.35
CA HIS A 275 -9.89 6.82 38.39
C HIS A 275 -8.86 7.27 37.34
N ALA A 276 -9.20 8.20 36.45
CA ALA A 276 -8.25 8.87 35.55
C ALA A 276 -7.44 10.00 36.25
N ARG A 277 -7.33 9.97 37.59
CA ARG A 277 -6.52 10.90 38.37
C ARG A 277 -5.60 10.14 39.33
N THR A 278 -4.61 9.46 38.78
CA THR A 278 -3.43 9.10 39.58
C THR A 278 -2.14 9.46 38.84
N SER A 279 -1.31 10.22 39.56
CA SER A 279 0.09 10.63 39.30
C SER A 279 0.40 11.73 38.28
N TRP A 280 -0.29 12.88 38.36
CA TRP A 280 0.24 14.15 37.83
C TRP A 280 1.21 14.88 38.79
N ASN A 281 1.62 14.26 39.90
CA ASN A 281 2.38 14.91 40.97
C ASN A 281 3.74 14.29 41.32
N ASP A 282 4.32 13.44 40.47
CA ASP A 282 5.75 13.12 40.59
C ASP A 282 6.53 13.84 39.50
N ARG A 283 7.03 15.02 39.87
CA ARG A 283 7.85 15.90 39.06
C ARG A 283 9.32 15.46 39.21
N PRO A 284 10.01 14.92 38.19
CA PRO A 284 11.47 14.86 38.23
C PRO A 284 12.03 16.27 38.12
N ARG A 285 13.11 16.54 38.86
CA ARG A 285 13.82 17.83 38.84
C ARG A 285 14.15 18.25 37.41
N GLN A 286 13.93 19.54 37.14
CA GLN A 286 14.23 20.22 35.90
C GLN A 286 15.65 19.92 35.43
N SER A 287 15.76 19.33 34.23
CA SER A 287 16.97 19.35 33.42
C SER A 287 16.79 20.45 32.35
N ALA A 288 17.87 21.15 32.05
CA ALA A 288 17.95 22.38 31.25
C ALA A 288 17.29 22.30 29.85
N PRO A 289 16.92 23.44 29.23
CA PRO A 289 16.18 23.44 27.97
C PRO A 289 17.12 23.10 26.79
N GLY A 290 16.94 21.91 26.23
CA GLY A 290 17.59 21.44 25.02
C GLY A 290 17.22 19.97 24.80
N ASP A 291 16.73 19.65 23.61
CA ASP A 291 16.29 18.32 23.16
C ASP A 291 15.01 17.73 23.79
N SER A 292 13.87 18.23 23.29
CA SER A 292 12.72 17.36 23.04
C SER A 292 12.60 17.15 21.53
N SER A 293 13.17 16.06 21.01
CA SER A 293 12.94 15.61 19.64
C SER A 293 11.49 15.14 19.53
N LYS A 294 10.58 16.09 19.27
CA LYS A 294 9.30 15.81 18.62
C LYS A 294 9.65 15.36 17.22
N GLU A 295 9.47 14.08 16.91
CA GLU A 295 9.51 13.60 15.54
C GLU A 295 8.29 14.17 14.81
N ARG A 296 8.46 15.39 14.29
CA ARG A 296 7.49 16.12 13.48
C ARG A 296 8.03 16.13 12.06
N THR A 297 7.87 15.01 11.36
CA THR A 297 8.05 15.01 9.90
C THR A 297 6.73 15.45 9.27
N ARG A 298 6.67 16.76 8.98
CA ARG A 298 5.76 17.37 8.01
C ARG A 298 5.77 16.50 6.75
N GLY A 299 4.60 16.04 6.33
CA GLY A 299 4.44 15.20 5.14
C GLY A 299 5.12 15.84 3.94
N GLU A 300 5.82 15.02 3.17
CA GLU A 300 6.33 15.40 1.86
C GLU A 300 5.14 15.84 1.00
N GLU A 301 5.13 17.14 0.72
CA GLU A 301 4.34 17.76 -0.32
C GLU A 301 4.86 17.21 -1.65
N LEU A 302 3.98 16.60 -2.44
CA LEU A 302 4.29 16.14 -3.80
C LEU A 302 4.86 17.32 -4.60
N GLU A 303 6.17 17.29 -4.88
CA GLU A 303 6.80 18.29 -5.74
C GLU A 303 6.23 18.17 -7.17
N HIS A 304 5.43 19.16 -7.55
CA HIS A 304 5.08 19.39 -8.94
C HIS A 304 6.32 19.89 -9.69
N THR A 305 7.02 19.00 -10.38
CA THR A 305 8.00 19.40 -11.40
C THR A 305 7.24 19.80 -12.67
N LYS A 306 7.03 21.10 -12.82
CA LYS A 306 6.58 21.71 -14.06
C LYS A 306 7.79 21.89 -14.97
N ASN A 307 7.94 21.02 -15.97
CA ASN A 307 8.87 21.24 -17.07
C ASN A 307 8.16 22.06 -18.15
N ASP A 308 8.62 23.30 -18.37
CA ASP A 308 8.43 24.02 -19.63
C ASP A 308 9.80 24.13 -20.32
N PRO A 309 9.91 23.91 -21.63
CA PRO A 309 11.15 24.06 -22.37
C PRO A 309 11.21 25.44 -23.04
N ASP A 310 12.28 26.21 -22.82
CA ASP A 310 12.78 27.06 -23.91
C ASP A 310 14.27 27.42 -23.77
N ARG A 311 14.86 27.60 -24.96
CA ARG A 311 16.27 27.77 -25.29
C ARG A 311 16.84 29.12 -24.88
N GLY A 312 18.15 29.15 -24.67
CA GLY A 312 18.97 30.37 -24.74
C GLY A 312 20.44 30.03 -24.49
N ALA A 313 21.26 30.12 -25.52
CA ALA A 313 22.70 29.89 -25.49
C ALA A 313 23.43 31.04 -24.76
N GLU A 314 24.57 30.75 -24.14
CA GLU A 314 25.79 31.56 -24.26
C GLU A 314 27.02 30.79 -23.71
N GLU A 315 28.05 30.75 -24.56
CA GLU A 315 29.50 30.59 -24.33
C GLU A 315 29.99 31.45 -23.13
N GLU A 316 31.07 31.23 -22.37
CA GLU A 316 32.44 30.75 -22.62
C GLU A 316 33.11 30.24 -21.31
N ASP A 317 34.22 29.53 -21.52
CA ASP A 317 35.53 29.66 -20.82
C ASP A 317 36.06 28.40 -20.10
N MET A 318 37.10 27.82 -20.71
CA MET A 318 37.89 26.69 -20.21
C MET A 318 39.21 27.19 -19.63
N GLY A 319 39.35 27.11 -18.30
CA GLY A 319 40.62 27.20 -17.59
C GLY A 319 41.09 25.83 -17.09
N LEU A 320 42.13 25.28 -17.74
CA LEU A 320 42.90 24.09 -17.34
C LEU A 320 43.58 24.24 -15.97
N VAL A 321 43.74 23.15 -15.20
CA VAL A 321 45.02 22.68 -14.61
C VAL A 321 44.87 21.36 -13.82
N GLY A 322 45.72 20.38 -14.17
CA GLY A 322 46.58 19.66 -13.20
C GLY A 322 46.13 18.32 -12.60
N GLN A 323 46.68 17.21 -13.12
CA GLN A 323 46.72 15.88 -12.49
C GLN A 323 47.57 15.83 -11.19
N PRO A 324 47.39 14.82 -10.31
CA PRO A 324 48.40 14.42 -9.34
C PRO A 324 49.06 13.07 -9.69
N GLN A 325 50.40 13.02 -9.64
CA GLN A 325 51.21 11.79 -9.61
C GLN A 325 51.62 11.47 -8.17
N GLY A 326 51.53 10.19 -7.79
CA GLY A 326 52.05 9.68 -6.51
C GLY A 326 53.52 9.27 -6.57
N LYS A 327 54.16 9.12 -5.39
CA LYS A 327 55.21 8.12 -5.11
C LYS A 327 55.65 8.08 -3.63
N LEU A 328 55.62 6.85 -3.10
CA LEU A 328 56.49 6.13 -2.14
C LEU A 328 57.28 6.85 -1.00
N ALA A 329 56.87 6.52 0.23
CA ALA A 329 57.56 5.76 1.31
C ALA A 329 58.95 6.14 1.94
N ARG A 330 58.86 6.39 3.28
CA ARG A 330 59.72 5.99 4.46
C ARG A 330 61.12 6.62 4.67
N PRO A 331 61.73 6.56 5.88
CA PRO A 331 61.30 6.03 7.20
C PRO A 331 61.47 6.98 8.42
N SER A 332 61.09 6.48 9.60
CA SER A 332 61.16 7.02 10.99
C SER A 332 62.56 7.41 11.51
N PRO A 333 62.68 8.03 12.70
CA PRO A 333 62.52 7.36 14.01
C PRO A 333 61.24 7.71 14.79
#